data_AF-A0A965MG06-F1
#
_entry.id   AF-A0A965MG06-F1
#
_cell.length_a   1.000
_cell.length_b   1.000
_cell.length_c   1.000
_cell.angle_alpha   90.00
_cell.angle_beta   90.00
_cell.angle_gamma   90.00
#
_symmetry.space_group_name_H-M   'P 1'
#
loop_
_entity.id
_entity.type
_entity.pdbx_description
1 polymer ?
#
loop_
_entity_poly.entity_id
_entity_poly.type
_entity_poly.pdbx_seq_one_letter_code
_entity_poly.pdbx_strand_id
1 'polypeptide(L)' 'MLIYPTLLAGGLGTRLWPASRKSYPKQFSNFIGDESLFQQSA' A
#
# COMPACT_ATOMS: atom_id res chain seq x y z
N MET A 1 -4.71 -7.54 -28.24
CA MET A 1 -3.96 -8.28 -27.20
C MET A 1 -4.45 -7.81 -25.85
N LEU A 2 -4.89 -8.71 -24.96
CA LEU A 2 -5.39 -8.35 -23.63
C LEU A 2 -4.22 -8.24 -22.65
N ILE A 3 -4.22 -7.19 -21.82
CA ILE A 3 -3.22 -6.96 -20.76
C ILE A 3 -3.94 -7.04 -19.41
N TYR A 4 -3.35 -7.76 -18.46
CA TYR A 4 -3.86 -7.89 -17.10
C TYR A 4 -2.90 -7.19 -16.14
N PRO A 5 -3.21 -5.96 -15.68
CA PRO A 5 -2.37 -5.28 -14.71
C PRO A 5 -2.40 -6.06 -13.39
N THR A 6 -1.22 -6.28 -12.80
CA THR A 6 -1.08 -6.93 -11.51
C THR A 6 -0.42 -5.97 -10.53
N LEU A 7 -1.09 -5.71 -9.41
CA LEU A 7 -0.56 -4.87 -8.35
C LEU A 7 0.04 -5.73 -7.24
N LEU A 8 1.35 -5.59 -7.01
CA LEU A 8 2.04 -6.30 -5.92
C LEU A 8 2.01 -5.47 -4.63
N ALA A 9 1.09 -5.80 -3.73
CA ALA A 9 0.87 -5.12 -2.46
C ALA A 9 1.51 -5.86 -1.26
N GLY A 10 2.80 -6.19 -1.35
CA GLY A 10 3.54 -6.94 -0.33
C GLY A 10 4.48 -6.10 0.55
N GLY A 11 5.14 -6.76 1.50
CA GLY A 11 6.19 -6.19 2.37
C GLY A 11 5.67 -5.73 3.74
N LEU A 12 6.45 -6.00 4.80
CA LEU A 12 6.08 -5.75 6.20
C LEU A 12 6.08 -4.26 6.61
N GLY A 13 6.69 -3.39 5.81
CA GLY A 13 6.73 -1.95 6.07
C GLY A 13 7.45 -1.55 7.36
N THR A 14 8.38 -2.36 7.87
CA THR A 14 9.04 -2.16 9.18
C THR A 14 9.80 -0.83 9.31
N ARG A 15 10.29 -0.25 8.21
CA ARG A 15 10.91 1.10 8.20
C ARG A 15 9.94 2.23 8.53
N LEU A 16 8.64 2.00 8.41
CA LEU A 16 7.58 2.95 8.72
C LEU A 16 6.95 2.67 10.09
N TRP A 17 7.58 1.89 10.95
CA TRP A 17 7.10 1.73 12.32
C TRP A 17 7.13 3.08 13.05
N PRO A 18 6.10 3.45 13.85
CA PRO A 18 4.94 2.65 14.25
C PRO A 18 3.72 2.77 13.31
N ALA A 19 3.83 3.52 12.22
CA ALA A 19 2.72 3.77 11.29
C ALA A 19 2.34 2.53 10.46
N SER A 20 3.29 1.64 10.14
CA SER A 20 3.03 0.35 9.49
C SER A 20 3.30 -0.81 10.44
N ARG A 21 2.33 -1.72 10.56
CA ARG A 21 2.39 -2.94 11.40
C ARG A 21 1.71 -4.09 10.66
N LYS A 22 1.88 -5.32 11.15
CA LYS A 22 1.21 -6.49 10.55
C LYS A 22 -0.31 -6.33 10.46
N SER A 23 -0.94 -5.73 11.47
CA SER A 23 -2.39 -5.45 11.51
C SER A 23 -2.81 -4.16 10.78
N TYR A 24 -1.85 -3.30 10.41
CA TYR A 24 -2.07 -2.04 9.68
C TYR A 24 -1.01 -1.89 8.57
N PRO A 25 -1.18 -2.59 7.44
CA PRO A 25 -0.21 -2.60 6.35
C PRO A 25 -0.15 -1.24 5.64
N LYS A 26 1.06 -0.78 5.30
CA LYS A 26 1.29 0.54 4.70
C LYS A 26 0.44 0.82 3.45
N GLN A 27 0.10 -0.22 2.68
CA GLN A 27 -0.61 -0.10 1.41
C GLN A 27 -2.00 0.51 1.59
N PHE A 28 -2.61 0.33 2.76
CA PHE A 28 -3.95 0.83 3.08
C PHE A 28 -3.94 2.10 3.93
N SER A 29 -2.76 2.69 4.15
CA SER A 29 -2.60 3.93 4.91
C SER A 29 -2.49 5.12 3.96
N ASN A 30 -3.05 6.25 4.38
CA ASN A 30 -3.03 7.52 3.64
C ASN A 30 -1.79 8.32 4.05
N PHE A 31 -0.64 7.98 3.46
CA PHE A 31 0.62 8.70 3.76
C PHE A 31 0.73 10.02 3.00
N ILE A 32 0.04 10.14 1.87
CA ILE A 32 0.10 11.31 1.00
C ILE A 32 -1.34 11.66 0.62
N GLY A 33 -1.83 12.79 1.11
CA GLY A 33 -3.20 13.24 0.88
C GLY A 33 -4.23 12.32 1.53
N ASP A 34 -5.42 12.27 0.93
CA ASP A 34 -6.61 11.64 1.51
C ASP A 34 -6.86 10.21 1.01
N GLU A 35 -6.02 9.69 0.13
CA GLU A 35 -6.12 8.34 -0.43
C GLU A 35 -5.01 7.43 0.09
N SER A 36 -5.31 6.13 0.15
CA SER A 36 -4.31 5.12 0.49
C SER A 36 -3.34 4.89 -0.65
N LEU A 37 -2.13 4.41 -0.34
CA LEU A 37 -1.16 4.03 -1.36
C LEU A 37 -1.72 3.02 -2.38
N PHE A 38 -2.61 2.14 -1.93
CA PHE A 38 -3.30 1.16 -2.78
C PHE A 38 -4.27 1.84 -3.75
N GLN A 39 -5.10 2.78 -3.27
CA GLN A 39 -6.03 3.55 -4.11
C GLN A 39 -5.28 4.39 -5.15
N GLN A 40 -4.17 5.01 -4.76
CA GLN A 40 -3.34 5.81 -5.67
C GLN A 40 -2.65 5.00 -6.78
N SER A 41 -2.55 3.68 -6.63
CA SER A 41 -1.85 2.80 -7.56
C SER A 41 -2.80 2.00 -8.47
N ALA A 42 -4.12 2.13 -8.27
CA ALA A 42 -5.17 1.51 -9.08
C ALA A 42 -5.51 2.38 -10.29
#